data_AF-E2SIH5-F1
#
_entry.id   AF-E2SIH5-F1
#
_cell.length_a   1.000
_cell.length_b   1.000
_cell.length_c   1.000
_cell.angle_alpha   90.00
_cell.angle_beta   90.00
_cell.angle_gamma   90.00
#
_symmetry.space_group_name_H-M   'P 1'
#
loop_
_entity.id
_entity.type
_entity.pdbx_description
1 polymer ?
#
loop_
_entity_poly.entity_id
_entity_poly.type
_entity_poly.pdbx_seq_one_letter_code
_entity_poly.pdbx_strand_id
1 'polypeptide(L)' 'MAQSRILDYNFDIDHVIWWYEDHEVKEFVYVYNSILAIMKKLIRHIPDEHVKMICYIGSYAAKEKGDKDD' A
#
# COMPACT_ATOMS: atom_id res chain seq x y z
N MET A 1 -10.15 12.07 1.60
CA MET A 1 -9.33 10.85 1.71
C MET A 1 -8.21 11.01 0.71
N ALA A 2 -6.96 11.05 1.15
CA ALA A 2 -5.83 11.13 0.22
C ALA A 2 -5.78 9.84 -0.61
N GLN A 3 -5.60 9.97 -1.93
CA GLN A 3 -5.53 8.84 -2.85
C GLN A 3 -4.09 8.60 -3.32
N SER A 4 -3.76 7.34 -3.61
CA SER A 4 -2.51 6.98 -4.28
C SER A 4 -2.71 5.72 -5.11
N ARG A 5 -1.93 5.58 -6.19
CA ARG A 5 -2.02 4.42 -7.09
C ARG A 5 -0.71 4.13 -7.79
N ILE A 6 -0.34 2.85 -7.81
CA ILE A 6 0.74 2.33 -8.64
C ILE A 6 0.27 2.26 -10.09
N LEU A 7 1.08 2.78 -11.00
CA LEU A 7 0.81 2.78 -12.43
C LEU A 7 1.55 1.63 -13.12
N ASP A 8 2.84 1.48 -12.83
CA ASP A 8 3.69 0.51 -13.51
C ASP A 8 4.88 0.10 -12.63
N TYR A 9 5.46 -1.05 -12.96
CA TYR A 9 6.62 -1.60 -12.29
C TYR A 9 7.64 -2.16 -13.29
N ASN A 10 8.87 -1.64 -13.22
CA ASN A 10 10.00 -2.10 -14.00
C ASN A 10 10.82 -3.11 -13.19
N PHE A 11 10.79 -4.37 -13.63
CA PHE A 11 11.47 -5.51 -13.01
C PHE A 11 12.99 -5.51 -13.20
N ASP A 12 13.51 -4.89 -14.26
CA ASP A 12 14.95 -4.97 -14.58
C ASP A 12 15.80 -4.11 -13.63
N ILE A 13 15.20 -3.04 -13.11
CA ILE A 13 15.86 -2.04 -12.28
C ILE A 13 15.17 -1.84 -10.93
N ASP A 14 14.17 -2.66 -10.61
CA ASP A 14 13.39 -2.58 -9.37
C ASP A 14 12.80 -1.18 -9.10
N HIS A 15 12.18 -0.56 -10.11
CA HIS A 15 11.58 0.78 -10.01
C HIS A 15 10.07 0.78 -10.25
N VAL A 16 9.36 1.59 -9.48
CA VAL A 16 7.91 1.75 -9.55
C VAL A 16 7.57 3.18 -10.00
N ILE A 17 6.59 3.28 -10.88
CA ILE A 17 5.93 4.54 -11.23
C ILE A 17 4.59 4.56 -10.49
N TRP A 18 4.34 5.62 -9.73
CA TRP A 18 3.09 5.79 -9.00
C TRP A 18 2.76 7.27 -8.82
N TRP A 19 1.51 7.55 -8.47
CA TRP A 19 1.09 8.90 -8.08
C TRP A 19 0.41 8.91 -6.72
N TYR A 20 0.47 10.05 -6.06
CA TYR A 20 -0.33 10.34 -4.87
C TYR A 20 -0.89 11.76 -4.93
N GLU A 21 -2.02 11.96 -4.26
CA GLU A 21 -2.62 13.28 -4.04
C GLU A 21 -1.94 13.93 -2.83
N ASP A 22 -1.29 15.07 -3.06
CA ASP A 22 -0.74 15.87 -1.98
C ASP A 22 -1.90 16.53 -1.20
N HIS A 23 -1.95 16.30 0.11
CA HIS A 23 -3.07 16.74 0.94
C HIS A 23 -3.01 18.24 1.29
N GLU A 24 -1.84 18.88 1.14
CA GLU A 24 -1.65 20.30 1.40
C GLU A 24 -2.00 21.12 0.15
N VAL A 25 -1.49 20.71 -1.01
CA VAL A 25 -1.62 21.44 -2.28
C VAL A 25 -2.78 20.94 -3.15
N LYS A 26 -3.33 19.74 -2.86
CA LYS A 26 -4.37 19.05 -3.65
C LYS A 26 -3.97 18.78 -5.11
N GLU A 27 -2.67 18.58 -5.33
CA GLU A 27 -2.11 18.27 -6.65
C GLU A 27 -1.67 16.80 -6.73
N PHE A 28 -1.68 16.26 -7.94
CA PHE A 28 -1.20 14.91 -8.21
C PHE A 28 0.31 14.93 -8.43
N VAL A 29 1.04 14.25 -7.54
CA VAL A 29 2.49 14.11 -7.63
C VAL A 29 2.82 12.76 -8.24
N TYR A 30 3.52 12.77 -9.38
CA TYR A 30 4.04 11.56 -10.02
C TYR A 30 5.46 11.29 -9.54
N VAL A 31 5.70 10.05 -9.10
CA VAL A 31 6.97 9.62 -8.54
C VAL A 31 7.48 8.42 -9.30
N TYR A 32 8.78 8.47 -9.62
CA TYR A 32 9.54 7.34 -10.12
C TYR A 32 10.68 7.05 -9.15
N ASN A 33 10.64 5.90 -8.49
CA ASN A 33 11.62 5.54 -7.48
C ASN A 33 11.81 4.03 -7.35
N SER A 34 12.88 3.62 -6.68
CA SER A 34 13.11 2.22 -6.38
C SER A 34 12.03 1.65 -5.46
N ILE A 35 11.74 0.36 -5.59
CA ILE A 35 10.78 -0.33 -4.71
C ILE A 35 11.18 -0.19 -3.25
N LEU A 36 12.48 -0.31 -2.94
CA LEU A 36 12.99 -0.16 -1.58
C LEU A 36 12.61 1.19 -0.96
N ALA A 37 12.60 2.26 -1.76
CA ALA A 37 12.16 3.58 -1.30
C ALA A 37 10.66 3.63 -1.00
N ILE A 38 9.83 2.94 -1.78
CA ILE A 38 8.39 2.75 -1.49
C ILE A 38 8.20 1.93 -0.22
N MET A 39 8.86 0.78 -0.08
CA MET A 39 8.71 -0.07 1.12
C MET A 39 9.11 0.68 2.40
N LYS A 40 10.20 1.45 2.36
CA LYS A 40 10.63 2.28 3.49
C LYS A 40 9.58 3.32 3.87
N LYS A 41 8.90 3.93 2.88
CA LYS A 41 7.81 4.87 3.13
C LYS A 41 6.60 4.16 3.77
N LEU A 42 6.26 2.96 3.30
CA LEU A 42 5.17 2.16 3.89
C LEU A 42 5.46 1.77 5.35
N ILE A 43 6.66 1.27 5.63
CA ILE A 43 7.06 0.82 6.96
C ILE A 43 7.15 1.99 7.96
N ARG A 44 7.54 3.19 7.52
CA ARG A 44 7.58 4.38 8.39
C ARG A 44 6.23 4.68 9.04
N HIS A 45 5.12 4.30 8.40
CA HIS A 45 3.78 4.50 8.94
C HIS A 45 3.32 3.36 9.85
N ILE A 46 4.12 2.31 10.03
CA ILE A 46 3.87 1.25 11.00
C ILE A 46 4.31 1.77 12.38
N PRO A 47 3.40 1.86 13.36
CA PRO A 47 3.75 2.28 14.71
C PRO A 47 4.64 1.24 15.41
N ASP A 48 5.38 1.67 16.43
CA ASP A 48 6.25 0.80 17.24
C ASP A 48 5.50 -0.42 17.84
N GLU A 49 6.25 -1.48 18.13
CA GLU A 49 5.83 -2.84 18.54
C GLU A 49 4.71 -2.91 19.61
N HIS A 50 4.49 -1.86 20.38
CA HIS A 50 3.46 -1.80 21.43
C HIS A 50 2.05 -1.44 20.93
N VAL A 51 1.86 -1.13 19.65
CA VAL A 51 0.52 -0.92 19.08
C VAL A 51 -0.01 -2.25 18.55
N LYS A 52 -0.94 -2.87 19.30
CA LYS A 52 -1.60 -4.12 18.92
C LYS A 52 -2.39 -3.97 17.61
N MET A 53 -1.77 -4.22 16.47
CA MET A 53 -2.47 -4.35 15.17
C MET A 53 -3.04 -5.76 14.99
N ILE A 54 -3.93 -6.18 15.89
CA ILE A 54 -4.43 -7.58 15.91
C ILE A 54 -5.52 -7.88 14.86
N CYS A 55 -6.18 -6.90 14.23
CA CYS A 55 -7.35 -7.23 13.39
C CYS A 55 -7.55 -6.36 12.12
N TYR A 56 -6.57 -6.26 11.23
CA TYR A 56 -6.87 -5.82 9.85
C TYR A 56 -6.36 -6.79 8.78
N ILE A 57 -5.23 -7.45 8.99
CA ILE A 57 -4.71 -8.44 8.03
C ILE A 57 -5.48 -9.76 8.10
N GLY A 58 -6.00 -10.15 9.28
CA GLY A 58 -6.76 -11.38 9.47
C GLY A 58 -8.07 -11.44 8.67
N SER A 59 -8.73 -10.30 8.47
CA SER A 59 -9.99 -10.22 7.72
C SER A 59 -9.78 -10.40 6.21
N TYR A 60 -8.66 -9.93 5.66
CA TYR A 60 -8.31 -10.12 4.25
C TYR A 60 -7.80 -11.54 3.94
N ALA A 61 -7.41 -12.31 4.96
CA ALA A 61 -6.94 -13.70 4.83
C ALA A 61 -8.07 -14.74 4.95
N ALA A 62 -9.29 -14.32 5.27
CA ALA A 62 -10.44 -15.22 5.30
C ALA A 62 -10.81 -15.63 3.86
N LYS A 63 -10.52 -16.87 3.48
CA LYS A 63 -11.13 -17.48 2.29
C LYS A 63 -12.63 -17.54 2.54
N GLU A 64 -13.43 -17.00 1.63
CA GLU A 64 -14.87 -17.22 1.62
C GLU A 64 -15.14 -18.73 1.70
N LYS A 65 -15.84 -19.14 2.75
CA LYS A 65 -16.29 -20.51 2.91
C LYS A 65 -17.44 -20.64 1.92
N GLY A 66 -17.18 -21.27 0.77
CA GLY A 66 -18.20 -21.49 -0.26
C GLY A 66 -19.46 -22.05 0.37
N ASP A 67 -20.57 -21.36 0.09
CA ASP A 67 -21.91 -21.77 0.47
C ASP A 67 -22.13 -23.21 0.00
N LYS A 68 -22.49 -24.10 0.92
CA LYS A 68 -23.00 -25.42 0.56
C LYS A 68 -24.50 -25.29 0.59
N ASP A 69 -25.09 -25.26 -0.61
CA ASP A 69 -26.53 -25.39 -0.82
C ASP A 69 -27.04 -26.66 -0.10
N ASP A 70 -28.13 -26.47 0.66
CA ASP A 70 -28.92 -27.51 1.34
C ASP A 70 -29.66 -28.44 0.35
#